data_AF-A0A354FIL7-F1
#
_entry.id   AF-A0A354FIL7-F1
#
_cell.length_a   1.000
_cell.length_b   1.000
_cell.length_c   1.000
_cell.angle_alpha   90.00
_cell.angle_beta   90.00
_cell.angle_gamma   90.00
#
_symmetry.space_group_name_H-M   'P 1'
#
loop_
_entity.id
_entity.type
_entity.pdbx_description
1 polymer ?
#
loop_
_entity_poly.entity_id
_entity_poly.type
_entity_poly.pdbx_seq_one_letter_code
_entity_poly.pdbx_strand_id
1 'polypeptide(L)'
;MDKLSKRAQRFYHRNPTAYRELQGIKERGTLPCPKCRAEVALGSRICPECGVELRLPWWRRKTVWTLAVLGVLGMVGGLGAWWWSLRVPECGDP
;
A
#
# COMPACT_ATOMS: atom_id res chain seq x y z
N MET A 1 -20.68 13.66 1.65
CA MET A 1 -19.90 12.77 2.54
C MET A 1 -19.53 11.51 1.76
N ASP A 2 -18.28 11.37 1.33
CA ASP A 2 -17.80 10.11 0.74
C ASP A 2 -18.00 8.96 1.74
N LYS A 3 -18.78 7.95 1.36
CA LYS A 3 -19.18 6.87 2.26
C LYS A 3 -18.07 5.83 2.29
N LEU A 4 -17.25 5.85 3.35
CA LEU A 4 -16.32 4.76 3.66
C LEU A 4 -17.05 3.41 3.64
N SER A 5 -16.42 2.38 3.08
CA SER A 5 -16.99 1.03 3.05
C SER A 5 -17.27 0.50 4.47
N LYS A 6 -18.27 -0.38 4.61
CA LYS A 6 -18.61 -1.02 5.91
C LYS A 6 -17.40 -1.71 6.57
N ARG A 7 -16.45 -2.22 5.75
CA ARG A 7 -15.21 -2.84 6.23
C ARG A 7 -14.25 -1.81 6.82
N ALA A 8 -14.09 -0.66 6.17
CA ALA A 8 -13.27 0.44 6.67
C ALA A 8 -13.84 1.04 7.96
N GLN A 9 -15.17 1.22 8.02
CA GLN A 9 -15.85 1.74 9.22
C GLN A 9 -15.54 0.94 10.48
N ARG A 10 -15.54 -0.40 10.42
CA ARG A 10 -15.21 -1.25 11.59
C ARG A 10 -13.78 -1.07 12.10
N PHE A 11 -12.82 -0.88 11.20
CA PHE A 11 -11.43 -0.62 11.57
C PHE A 11 -11.30 0.72 12.30
N TYR A 12 -11.83 1.79 11.71
CA TYR A 12 -11.76 3.13 12.30
C TYR A 12 -12.58 3.28 13.58
N HIS A 13 -13.67 2.53 13.74
CA HIS A 13 -14.44 2.53 14.99
C HIS A 13 -13.64 1.95 16.17
N ARG A 14 -12.71 1.01 15.91
CA ARG A 14 -11.84 0.45 16.96
C ARG A 14 -10.64 1.36 17.29
N ASN A 15 -10.38 2.38 16.47
CA ASN A 15 -9.27 3.32 16.65
C ASN A 15 -9.74 4.79 16.49
N PRO A 16 -10.21 5.43 17.58
CA PRO A 16 -10.81 6.76 17.52
C PRO A 16 -9.82 7.87 17.11
N THR A 17 -8.52 7.72 17.34
CA THR A 17 -7.51 8.70 16.91
C THR A 17 -7.37 8.69 15.39
N ALA A 18 -7.36 7.52 14.76
CA ALA A 18 -7.32 7.39 13.32
C ALA A 18 -8.54 8.05 12.62
N TYR A 19 -9.71 8.04 13.25
CA TYR A 19 -10.88 8.76 12.72
C TYR A 19 -10.67 10.29 12.74
N ARG A 20 -10.15 10.84 13.84
CA ARG A 20 -9.88 12.27 13.96
C ARG A 20 -8.82 12.75 12.96
N GLU A 21 -7.77 11.96 12.76
CA GLU A 21 -6.74 12.25 11.76
C GLU A 21 -7.32 12.28 10.35
N LEU A 22 -8.16 11.30 9.99
CA LEU A 22 -8.86 11.31 8.71
C LEU A 22 -9.75 12.53 8.52
N GLN A 23 -10.46 12.96 9.57
CA GLN A 23 -11.26 14.19 9.51
C GLN A 23 -10.38 15.41 9.25
N GLY A 24 -9.26 15.54 9.98
CA GLY A 24 -8.33 16.66 9.79
C GLY A 24 -7.64 16.66 8.42
N ILE A 25 -7.40 15.49 7.81
CA ILE A 25 -6.89 15.39 6.43
C ILE A 25 -7.98 15.81 5.43
N LYS A 26 -9.23 15.42 5.68
CA LYS A 26 -10.37 15.77 4.82
C LYS A 26 -10.70 17.26 4.84
N GLU A 27 -10.55 17.90 6.00
CA GLU A 27 -10.75 19.34 6.17
C GLU A 27 -9.65 20.17 5.51
N ARG A 28 -8.38 19.76 5.67
CA ARG A 28 -7.22 20.46 5.09
C ARG A 28 -7.02 20.17 3.60
N GLY A 29 -7.43 19.00 3.13
CA GLY A 29 -7.29 18.61 1.73
C GLY A 29 -5.85 18.29 1.31
N THR A 30 -4.91 18.24 2.25
CA THR A 30 -3.47 18.02 2.01
C THR A 30 -2.93 16.84 2.81
N LEU A 31 -1.89 16.19 2.29
CA LEU A 31 -1.13 15.11 2.93
C LEU A 31 0.36 15.40 2.84
N PRO A 32 1.14 15.10 3.89
CA PRO A 32 2.59 15.21 3.82
C PRO A 32 3.17 14.16 2.89
N CYS A 33 4.08 14.56 2.00
CA CYS A 33 4.80 13.66 1.11
C CYS A 33 5.78 12.79 1.92
N PRO A 34 5.83 11.46 1.73
CA PRO A 34 6.74 10.59 2.49
C PRO A 34 8.22 10.87 2.22
N LYS A 35 8.57 11.38 1.02
CA LYS A 35 9.96 11.65 0.61
C LYS A 35 10.51 12.98 1.15
N CYS A 36 9.75 14.06 1.03
CA CYS A 36 10.21 15.42 1.34
C CYS A 36 9.41 16.12 2.46
N ARG A 37 8.34 15.48 2.96
CA ARG A 37 7.41 16.02 3.97
C ARG A 37 6.67 17.30 3.57
N ALA A 38 6.78 17.74 2.32
CA ALA A 38 5.97 18.83 1.79
C ALA A 38 4.47 18.48 1.84
N GLU A 39 3.62 19.46 2.12
CA GLU A 39 2.17 19.28 2.06
C GLU A 39 1.71 19.24 0.60
N VAL A 40 1.04 18.15 0.22
CA VAL A 40 0.58 17.94 -1.15
C VAL A 40 -0.93 17.73 -1.16
N ALA A 41 -1.63 18.36 -2.11
CA ALA A 41 -3.06 18.20 -2.27
C ALA A 41 -3.48 16.74 -2.53
N LEU A 42 -4.59 16.33 -1.92
CA LEU A 42 -5.23 15.04 -2.12
C LEU A 42 -5.58 14.84 -3.60
N GLY A 43 -5.15 13.70 -4.16
CA GLY A 43 -5.43 13.34 -5.56
C GLY A 43 -4.33 13.72 -6.56
N SER A 44 -3.29 14.44 -6.12
CA SER A 44 -2.08 14.64 -6.92
C SER A 44 -1.35 13.31 -7.17
N ARG A 45 -0.94 13.07 -8.41
CA ARG A 45 -0.17 11.87 -8.77
C ARG A 45 1.33 12.04 -8.54
N ILE A 46 1.81 13.27 -8.53
CA ILE A 46 3.21 13.65 -8.45
C ILE A 46 3.32 14.79 -7.44
N CYS A 47 4.31 14.72 -6.55
CA CYS A 47 4.64 15.80 -5.62
C CYS A 47 5.34 16.95 -6.38
N PRO A 48 4.84 18.20 -6.32
CA PRO A 48 5.44 19.33 -7.04
C PRO A 48 6.82 19.73 -6.51
N GLU A 49 7.12 19.44 -5.23
CA GLU A 49 8.40 19.82 -4.61
C GLU A 49 9.53 18.85 -4.97
N CYS A 50 9.29 17.54 -4.88
CA CYS A 50 10.35 16.53 -5.00
C CYS A 50 10.21 15.61 -6.23
N GLY A 51 9.16 15.76 -7.02
CA GLY A 51 8.89 14.98 -8.23
C GLY A 51 8.54 13.51 -7.98
N VAL A 52 8.32 13.08 -6.72
CA VAL A 52 7.96 11.69 -6.44
C VAL A 52 6.54 11.39 -6.88
N GLU A 53 6.33 10.26 -7.55
CA GLU A 53 4.98 9.77 -7.86
C GLU A 53 4.31 9.27 -6.58
N LEU A 54 3.25 9.96 -6.14
CA LEU A 54 2.41 9.61 -4.97
C LEU A 54 1.40 8.50 -5.28
N ARG A 55 1.68 7.65 -6.29
CA ARG A 55 0.89 6.46 -6.53
C ARG A 55 1.13 5.51 -5.36
N LEU A 56 0.06 5.11 -4.65
CA LEU A 56 0.05 3.84 -3.93
C LEU A 56 0.72 2.82 -4.86
N PRO A 57 1.86 2.23 -4.49
CA PRO A 57 2.71 1.55 -5.44
C PRO A 57 1.90 0.49 -6.17
N TRP A 58 1.76 0.70 -7.49
CA TRP A 58 1.27 -0.25 -8.49
C TRP A 58 2.11 -1.54 -8.59
N TRP A 59 3.00 -1.78 -7.63
CA TRP A 59 3.88 -2.95 -7.55
C TRP A 59 3.18 -4.19 -6.97
N ARG A 60 1.84 -4.18 -6.93
CA ARG A 60 0.96 -5.31 -6.54
C ARG A 60 0.27 -5.97 -7.73
N ARG A 61 0.62 -5.62 -8.97
CA ARG A 61 -0.03 -6.18 -10.18
C ARG A 61 0.87 -7.10 -11.00
N LYS A 62 2.14 -6.74 -11.22
CA LYS A 62 3.08 -7.60 -11.97
C LYS A 62 3.60 -8.78 -11.14
N THR A 63 3.86 -8.57 -9.85
CA THR A 63 4.31 -9.61 -8.91
C THR A 63 3.28 -10.72 -8.71
N VAL A 64 1.97 -10.41 -8.74
CA VAL A 64 0.92 -11.44 -8.60
C VAL A 64 0.86 -12.34 -9.83
N TRP A 65 0.99 -11.78 -11.04
CA TRP A 65 1.06 -12.58 -12.27
C TRP A 65 2.34 -13.42 -12.34
N THR A 66 3.50 -12.86 -11.97
CA THR A 66 4.74 -13.65 -11.93
C THR A 66 4.71 -14.73 -10.86
N LEU A 67 4.12 -14.47 -9.67
CA LEU A 67 3.96 -15.48 -8.63
C LEU A 67 2.93 -16.55 -9.01
N ALA A 68 1.86 -16.19 -9.72
CA ALA A 68 0.90 -17.14 -10.26
C ALA A 68 1.53 -18.02 -11.34
N VAL A 69 2.31 -17.44 -12.26
CA VAL A 69 3.06 -18.18 -13.28
C VAL A 69 4.12 -19.09 -12.65
N LEU A 70 4.87 -18.63 -11.65
CA LEU A 70 5.82 -19.44 -10.89
C LEU A 70 5.14 -20.55 -10.08
N GLY A 71 3.95 -20.29 -9.51
CA GLY A 71 3.15 -21.31 -8.82
C GLY A 71 2.60 -22.38 -9.78
N VAL A 72 2.19 -21.98 -10.98
CA VAL A 72 1.73 -22.90 -12.02
C VAL A 72 2.89 -23.69 -12.65
N LEU A 73 4.04 -23.06 -12.93
CA LEU A 73 5.26 -23.75 -13.37
C LEU A 73 5.84 -24.68 -12.29
N GLY A 74 5.72 -24.29 -11.02
CA GLY A 74 6.11 -25.11 -9.88
C GLY A 74 5.24 -26.34 -9.67
N MET A 75 3.97 -26.34 -10.13
CA MET A 75 3.10 -27.52 -10.06
C MET A 75 3.40 -28.60 -11.11
N VAL A 76 4.10 -28.26 -12.21
CA VAL A 76 4.38 -29.23 -13.30
C VAL A 76 5.78 -29.87 -13.16
N GLY A 77 6.72 -29.21 -12.49
CA GLY A 77 8.08 -29.71 -12.27
C GLY A 77 8.26 -30.36 -10.91
N GLY A 78 7.64 -31.52 -10.67
CA GLY A 78 7.90 -32.32 -9.48
C GLY A 78 9.34 -32.81 -9.49
N LEU A 79 10.28 -32.05 -8.93
CA LEU A 79 11.60 -32.45 -8.43
C LEU A 79 12.28 -31.20 -7.82
N GLY A 80 12.14 -30.98 -6.51
CA GLY A 80 12.87 -29.90 -5.85
C GLY A 80 12.29 -29.43 -4.52
N ALA A 81 11.90 -30.35 -3.64
CA ALA A 81 11.44 -30.10 -2.27
C ALA A 81 12.52 -29.47 -1.34
N TRP A 82 13.52 -28.78 -1.88
CA TRP A 82 14.68 -28.22 -1.18
C TRP A 82 14.93 -26.76 -1.62
N TRP A 83 13.89 -25.92 -1.66
CA TRP A 83 14.10 -24.45 -1.69
C TRP A 83 12.93 -23.67 -1.07
N TRP A 84 12.30 -24.24 -0.05
CA TRP A 84 11.20 -23.63 0.70
C TRP A 84 11.66 -23.22 2.11
N SER A 85 12.67 -22.36 2.21
CA SER A 85 13.09 -21.78 3.51
C SER A 85 13.74 -20.39 3.47
N LEU A 86 14.11 -19.84 2.31
CA LEU A 86 14.68 -18.48 2.24
C LEU A 86 14.09 -17.66 1.09
N ARG A 87 12.91 -17.07 1.31
CA ARG A 87 12.54 -15.73 0.77
C ARG A 87 11.18 -15.31 1.30
N VAL A 88 11.12 -15.08 2.61
CA VAL A 88 10.15 -14.15 3.17
C VAL A 88 10.88 -12.82 3.25
N PRO A 89 10.50 -11.77 2.49
CA PRO A 89 11.01 -10.43 2.76
C PRO A 89 10.37 -9.94 4.06
N GLU A 90 11.19 -9.77 5.09
CA GLU A 90 10.83 -9.03 6.30
C GLU A 90 10.36 -7.63 5.90
N CYS A 91 9.17 -7.25 6.37
CA CYS A 91 8.67 -5.90 6.25
C CYS A 91 9.57 -4.97 7.07
N GLY A 92 10.27 -4.07 6.39
CA GLY A 92 10.99 -2.97 7.03
C GLY A 92 10.06 -1.95 7.67
N ASP A 93 10.59 -1.41 8.77
CA ASP A 93 10.34 -0.13 9.43
C ASP A 93 9.16 -0.05 10.42
N PRO A 94 9.46 0.42 11.65
CA PRO A 94 9.55 1.85 11.93
C PRO A 94 10.96 2.43 12.09
#